data_AF-F1YWF2-F1
#
_entry.id   AF-F1YWF2-F1
#
_cell.length_a   1.000
_cell.length_b   1.000
_cell.length_c   1.000
_cell.angle_alpha   90.00
_cell.angle_beta   90.00
_cell.angle_gamma   90.00
#
_symmetry.space_group_name_H-M   'P 1'
#
loop_
_entity.id
_entity.type
_entity.pdbx_description
1 polymer ?
#
loop_
_entity_poly.entity_id
_entity_poly.type
_entity_poly.pdbx_seq_one_letter_code
_entity_poly.pdbx_strand_id
1 'polypeptide(L)'
;MDGLMGQITETRKRLLARSGRQMVLTARDGSNPVTLRAYAPPPQSSQLADGMPKAPFIAQTLADELSAANVTPKAQWHLTDGPKTYSLTDATPVYDGATICGWTLIAAGGD
;
A
#
# COMPACT_ATOMS: atom_id res chain seq x y z
N MET A 1 -17.32 1.31 -26.97
CA MET A 1 -16.60 0.11 -26.47
C MET A 1 -16.20 0.48 -25.05
N ASP A 2 -17.12 0.34 -24.10
CA ASP A 2 -17.08 1.02 -22.79
C ASP A 2 -17.14 0.00 -21.64
N GLY A 3 -16.34 -1.08 -21.75
CA GLY A 3 -16.43 -2.24 -20.85
C GLY A 3 -15.20 -2.50 -19.99
N LEU A 4 -14.16 -1.67 -20.06
CA LEU A 4 -12.86 -1.93 -19.41
C LEU A 4 -12.49 -0.92 -18.31
N MET A 5 -13.19 0.22 -18.20
CA MET A 5 -12.97 1.21 -17.14
C MET A 5 -13.71 0.79 -15.87
N GLY A 6 -12.97 0.58 -14.77
CA GLY A 6 -13.47 0.13 -13.47
C GLY A 6 -12.95 -1.24 -13.01
N GLN A 7 -12.42 -2.08 -13.90
CA GLN A 7 -12.02 -3.45 -13.55
C GLN A 7 -10.87 -3.52 -12.56
N ILE A 8 -9.90 -2.60 -12.64
CA ILE A 8 -8.75 -2.58 -11.72
C ILE A 8 -9.24 -2.17 -10.33
N THR A 9 -10.09 -1.15 -10.28
CA THR A 9 -10.69 -0.66 -9.04
C THR A 9 -11.53 -1.74 -8.36
N GLU A 10 -12.44 -2.39 -9.09
CA GLU A 10 -13.30 -3.45 -8.53
C GLU A 10 -12.50 -4.68 -8.09
N THR A 11 -11.50 -5.09 -8.87
CA THR A 11 -10.64 -6.23 -8.52
C THR A 11 -9.85 -5.93 -7.25
N ARG A 12 -9.29 -4.72 -7.14
CA ARG A 12 -8.57 -4.30 -5.94
C ARG A 12 -9.51 -4.16 -4.75
N LYS A 13 -10.71 -3.59 -4.91
CA LYS A 13 -11.75 -3.57 -3.86
C LYS A 13 -12.06 -4.97 -3.35
N ARG A 14 -12.25 -5.95 -4.25
CA ARG A 14 -12.46 -7.36 -3.87
C ARG A 14 -11.25 -7.95 -3.14
N LEU A 15 -10.04 -7.67 -3.60
CA LEU A 15 -8.80 -8.14 -2.96
C LEU A 15 -8.67 -7.58 -1.53
N LEU A 16 -8.87 -6.27 -1.35
CA LEU A 16 -8.85 -5.65 -0.02
C LEU A 16 -10.01 -6.12 0.86
N ALA A 17 -11.19 -6.38 0.30
CA ALA A 17 -12.32 -6.91 1.06
C ALA A 17 -12.04 -8.33 1.58
N ARG A 18 -11.34 -9.16 0.79
CA ARG A 18 -11.05 -10.56 1.13
C ARG A 18 -9.79 -10.75 1.97
N SER A 19 -8.77 -9.94 1.73
CA SER A 19 -7.42 -10.16 2.27
C SER A 19 -6.76 -8.86 2.75
N GLY A 20 -7.43 -7.71 2.60
CA GLY A 20 -6.96 -6.46 3.15
C GLY A 20 -7.03 -6.48 4.67
N ARG A 21 -6.02 -5.89 5.28
CA ARG A 21 -5.88 -5.69 6.71
C ARG A 21 -5.77 -4.20 7.01
N GLN A 22 -6.14 -3.83 8.22
CA GLN A 22 -6.06 -2.44 8.66
C GLN A 22 -4.60 -2.10 8.96
N MET A 23 -4.09 -1.08 8.30
CA MET A 23 -2.76 -0.51 8.50
C MET A 23 -2.89 0.96 8.83
N VAL A 24 -1.85 1.53 9.43
CA VAL A 24 -1.78 2.97 9.73
C VAL A 24 -0.61 3.56 8.98
N LEU A 25 -0.90 4.55 8.14
CA LEU A 25 0.08 5.34 7.44
C LEU A 25 0.30 6.64 8.21
N THR A 26 1.51 6.85 8.71
CA THR A 26 1.87 8.03 9.49
C THR A 26 2.96 8.81 8.77
N ALA A 27 2.89 10.15 8.78
CA ALA A 27 3.95 10.95 8.20
C ALA A 27 5.29 10.70 8.92
N ARG A 28 6.40 11.09 8.26
CA ARG A 28 7.75 10.97 8.83
C ARG A 28 7.88 11.60 10.22
N ASP A 29 7.19 12.72 10.42
CA ASP A 29 7.16 13.51 11.66
C ASP A 29 6.26 12.92 12.75
N GLY A 30 5.55 11.81 12.48
CA GLY A 30 4.56 11.23 13.40
C GLY A 30 3.17 11.88 13.30
N SER A 31 3.06 12.99 12.56
CA SER A 31 1.82 13.71 12.30
C SER A 31 0.91 12.98 11.29
N ASN A 32 -0.40 13.24 11.36
CA ASN A 32 -1.42 12.73 10.42
C ASN A 32 -1.46 11.20 10.23
N PRO A 33 -1.71 10.41 11.29
CA PRO A 33 -1.94 8.98 11.14
C PRO A 33 -3.25 8.75 10.36
N VAL A 34 -3.14 8.10 9.21
CA VAL A 34 -4.26 7.69 8.37
C VAL A 34 -4.43 6.19 8.47
N THR A 35 -5.55 5.77 9.04
CA THR A 35 -5.96 4.36 9.00
C THR A 35 -6.42 4.03 7.58
N LEU A 36 -5.82 3.02 6.97
CA LEU A 36 -6.16 2.55 5.65
C LEU A 36 -6.21 1.04 5.59
N ARG A 37 -7.04 0.50 4.71
CA ARG A 37 -7.04 -0.92 4.40
C ARG A 37 -6.01 -1.17 3.32
N ALA A 38 -5.08 -2.07 3.60
CA ALA A 38 -4.08 -2.48 2.63
C ALA A 38 -3.92 -3.99 2.61
N TYR A 39 -3.66 -4.51 1.42
CA TYR A 39 -3.27 -5.88 1.21
C TYR A 39 -1.76 -5.94 0.99
N ALA A 40 -1.04 -6.61 1.88
CA ALA A 40 0.37 -6.92 1.67
C ALA A 40 0.50 -8.40 1.30
N PRO A 41 0.82 -8.73 0.03
CA PRO A 41 1.07 -10.11 -0.37
C PRO A 41 2.26 -10.68 0.40
N PRO A 42 2.26 -12.00 0.67
CA PRO A 42 3.42 -12.65 1.27
C PRO A 42 4.65 -12.48 0.37
N PRO A 43 5.86 -12.34 0.94
CA PRO A 43 7.09 -12.28 0.17
C PRO A 43 7.17 -13.54 -0.71
N GLN A 44 7.34 -13.37 -2.02
CA GLN A 44 7.46 -14.52 -2.91
C GLN A 44 8.77 -15.24 -2.60
N SER A 45 8.71 -16.56 -2.42
CA SER A 45 9.85 -17.39 -2.00
C SER A 45 11.10 -17.23 -2.87
N SER A 46 10.93 -16.80 -4.13
CA SER A 46 12.02 -16.49 -5.07
C SER A 46 12.90 -15.29 -4.66
N GLN A 47 12.45 -14.46 -3.71
CA GLN A 47 13.22 -13.35 -3.13
C GLN A 47 14.00 -13.75 -1.87
N LEU A 48 13.84 -14.98 -1.38
CA LEU A 48 14.52 -15.53 -0.20
C LEU A 48 15.86 -16.22 -0.57
N ALA A 49 16.37 -16.00 -1.79
CA ALA A 49 17.67 -16.52 -2.20
C ALA A 49 18.78 -15.82 -1.39
N ASP A 50 19.40 -16.62 -0.52
CA ASP A 50 20.64 -16.46 0.23
C ASP A 50 21.42 -15.15 -0.03
N GLY A 51 21.29 -14.18 0.88
CA GLY A 51 22.16 -13.00 0.95
C GLY A 51 21.60 -11.66 0.47
N MET A 52 20.33 -11.60 0.01
CA MET A 52 19.73 -10.32 -0.40
C MET A 52 19.21 -9.47 0.76
N PRO A 53 19.26 -8.12 0.64
CA PRO A 53 18.70 -7.21 1.63
C PRO A 53 17.22 -7.53 1.86
N LYS A 54 16.81 -7.52 3.14
CA LYS A 54 15.43 -7.73 3.66
C LYS A 54 14.39 -7.37 2.59
N ALA A 55 13.63 -8.38 2.10
CA ALA A 55 12.71 -8.18 1.00
C ALA A 55 11.78 -6.98 1.26
N PRO A 56 11.54 -6.10 0.28
CA PRO A 56 10.69 -4.93 0.48
C PRO A 56 9.27 -5.39 0.81
N PHE A 57 8.69 -4.76 1.84
CA PHE A 57 7.29 -4.91 2.19
C PHE A 57 6.43 -4.11 1.20
N ILE A 58 5.73 -4.82 0.34
CA ILE A 58 4.82 -4.21 -0.63
C ILE A 58 3.40 -4.30 -0.08
N ALA A 59 2.71 -3.17 0.02
CA ALA A 59 1.33 -3.08 0.45
C ALA A 59 0.50 -2.35 -0.61
N GLN A 60 -0.69 -2.85 -0.91
CA GLN A 60 -1.58 -2.28 -1.91
C GLN A 60 -2.84 -1.77 -1.23
N THR A 61 -3.15 -0.49 -1.41
CA THR A 61 -4.32 0.18 -0.83
C THR A 61 -5.19 0.85 -1.90
N LEU A 62 -6.41 1.23 -1.53
CA LEU A 62 -7.31 2.03 -2.37
C LEU A 62 -6.96 3.51 -2.22
N ALA A 63 -7.30 4.30 -3.23
CA ALA A 63 -7.09 5.75 -3.18
C ALA A 63 -8.13 6.45 -2.29
N ASP A 64 -9.25 5.78 -2.00
CA ASP A 64 -10.41 6.35 -1.30
C ASP A 64 -10.04 6.88 0.10
N GLU A 65 -9.40 6.05 0.92
CA GLU A 65 -9.02 6.39 2.30
C GLU A 65 -7.96 7.52 2.33
N LEU A 66 -6.99 7.45 1.42
CA LEU A 66 -5.94 8.46 1.28
C LEU A 66 -6.50 9.79 0.76
N SER A 67 -7.40 9.74 -0.23
CA SER A 67 -8.06 10.92 -0.78
C SER A 67 -9.02 11.55 0.22
N ALA A 68 -9.77 10.75 0.98
CA ALA A 68 -10.65 11.25 2.04
C ALA A 68 -9.87 11.96 3.15
N ALA A 69 -8.65 11.49 3.44
CA ALA A 69 -7.73 12.14 4.37
C ALA A 69 -6.93 13.30 3.74
N ASN A 70 -7.11 13.60 2.44
CA ASN A 70 -6.26 14.53 1.67
C ASN A 70 -4.76 14.26 1.83
N VAL A 71 -4.41 12.97 1.90
CA VAL A 71 -3.05 12.49 2.13
C VAL A 71 -2.53 11.82 0.86
N THR A 72 -1.34 12.23 0.44
CA THR A 72 -0.59 11.55 -0.62
C THR A 72 0.58 10.82 0.03
N PRO A 73 0.67 9.48 -0.11
CA PRO A 73 1.78 8.73 0.46
C PRO A 73 3.10 9.18 -0.18
N LYS A 74 4.12 9.33 0.64
CA LYS A 74 5.47 9.75 0.22
C LYS A 74 6.52 8.85 0.84
N ALA A 75 7.70 8.84 0.21
CA ALA A 75 8.87 8.23 0.82
C ALA A 75 9.12 8.82 2.22
N GLN A 76 9.75 8.02 3.08
CA GLN A 76 10.08 8.31 4.48
C GLN A 76 8.89 8.37 5.45
N TRP A 77 7.68 8.09 4.99
CA TRP A 77 6.52 7.89 5.86
C TRP A 77 6.60 6.50 6.51
N HIS A 78 5.81 6.27 7.55
CA HIS A 78 5.80 5.01 8.27
C HIS A 78 4.48 4.28 8.02
N LEU A 79 4.57 3.00 7.67
CA LEU A 79 3.42 2.11 7.51
C LEU A 79 3.43 1.08 8.64
N THR A 80 2.46 1.16 9.52
CA THR A 80 2.31 0.24 10.65
C THR A 80 1.26 -0.82 10.31
N ASP A 81 1.67 -2.08 10.36
CA ASP A 81 0.82 -3.27 10.21
C ASP A 81 0.79 -4.03 11.54
N GLY A 82 -0.21 -3.73 12.36
CA GLY A 82 -0.30 -4.28 13.72
C GLY A 82 0.93 -3.91 14.56
N PRO A 83 1.72 -4.89 15.06
CA PRO A 83 2.91 -4.60 15.86
C PRO A 83 4.13 -4.17 15.04
N LYS A 84 4.11 -4.34 13.70
CA LYS A 84 5.28 -4.08 12.85
C LYS A 84 5.19 -2.70 12.23
N THR A 85 6.29 -1.96 12.24
CA THR A 85 6.39 -0.65 11.58
C THR A 85 7.43 -0.68 10.47
N TYR A 86 7.00 -0.34 9.27
CA TYR A 86 7.80 -0.30 8.05
C TYR A 86 8.04 1.14 7.62
N SER A 87 9.20 1.43 7.03
CA SER A 87 9.50 2.75 6.47
C SER A 87 9.24 2.74 4.97
N LEU A 88 8.34 3.59 4.49
CA LEU A 88 8.07 3.76 3.06
C LEU A 88 9.33 4.23 2.35
N THR A 89 9.77 3.45 1.37
CA THR A 89 10.84 3.82 0.46
C THR A 89 10.28 4.45 -0.81
N ASP A 90 9.12 3.98 -1.27
CA ASP A 90 8.46 4.48 -2.47
C ASP A 90 6.93 4.29 -2.39
N ALA A 91 6.19 5.08 -3.16
CA ALA A 91 4.75 4.95 -3.29
C ALA A 91 4.33 5.22 -4.73
N THR A 92 3.84 4.19 -5.41
CA THR A 92 3.43 4.27 -6.81
C THR A 92 1.90 4.39 -6.91
N PRO A 93 1.37 5.44 -7.54
CA PRO A 93 -0.06 5.55 -7.80
C PRO A 93 -0.48 4.52 -8.85
N VAL A 94 -1.65 3.92 -8.66
CA VAL A 94 -2.25 3.00 -9.63
C VAL A 94 -3.48 3.65 -10.22
N TYR A 95 -3.50 3.70 -11.55
CA TYR A 95 -4.55 4.37 -12.32
C TYR A 95 -5.55 3.36 -12.87
N ASP A 96 -6.82 3.73 -12.85
CA ASP A 96 -7.91 3.11 -13.60
C ASP A 96 -8.41 4.17 -14.59
N GLY A 97 -7.96 4.06 -15.84
CA GLY A 97 -8.11 5.14 -16.82
C GLY A 97 -7.33 6.40 -16.41
N ALA A 98 -8.02 7.53 -16.29
CA ALA A 98 -7.44 8.82 -15.91
C ALA A 98 -7.46 9.08 -14.39
N THR A 99 -8.05 8.19 -13.59
CA THR A 99 -8.27 8.39 -12.15
C THR A 99 -7.37 7.47 -11.34
N ILE A 100 -6.79 7.97 -10.24
CA ILE A 100 -6.04 7.15 -9.30
C ILE A 100 -7.05 6.25 -8.55
N CYS A 101 -6.94 4.93 -8.74
CA CYS A 101 -7.80 3.96 -8.06
C CYS A 101 -7.17 3.40 -6.78
N GLY A 102 -5.85 3.48 -6.65
CA GLY A 102 -5.12 2.90 -5.54
C GLY A 102 -3.67 3.33 -5.49
N TRP A 103 -2.98 2.83 -4.48
CA TRP A 103 -1.55 3.06 -4.29
C TRP A 103 -0.85 1.73 -3.99
N THR A 104 0.32 1.57 -4.59
CA THR A 104 1.28 0.52 -4.22
C THR A 104 2.33 1.18 -3.34
N LEU A 105 2.28 0.85 -2.05
CA LEU A 105 3.18 1.30 -1.01
C LEU A 105 4.35 0.32 -0.95
N ILE A 106 5.57 0.80 -1.17
CA ILE A 106 6.79 0.01 -1.07
C ILE A 106 7.52 0.50 0.17
N ALA A 107 7.63 -0.37 1.15
CA ALA A 107 8.32 -0.10 2.39
C ALA A 107 9.47 -1.07 2.61
N ALA A 108 10.45 -0.66 3.38
CA ALA A 108 11.57 -1.48 3.80
C ALA A 108 11.73 -1.38 5.32
N GLY A 109 12.48 -2.32 5.89
CA GLY A 109 12.56 -2.45 7.34
C GLY A 109 11.37 -3.23 7.90
N GLY A 110 11.00 -2.95 9.14
CA GLY A 110 10.13 -3.81 9.95
C GLY A 110 10.97 -4.44 11.05
N ASP A 111 10.90 -3.85 12.23
CA ASP A 111 11.35 -4.42 13.50
C ASP A 111 10.12 -5.05 14.20
#